data_AF-A0A1X4IU19-F1
#
_entry.id   AF-A0A1X4IU19-F1
#
_cell.length_a   1.000
_cell.length_b   1.000
_cell.length_c   1.000
_cell.angle_alpha   90.00
_cell.angle_beta   90.00
_cell.angle_gamma   90.00
#
_symmetry.space_group_name_H-M   'P 1'
#
loop_
_entity.id
_entity.type
_entity.pdbx_description
1 polymer ?
#
loop_
_entity_poly.entity_id
_entity_poly.type
_entity_poly.pdbx_seq_one_letter_code
_entity_poly.pdbx_strand_id
1 'polypeptide(L)'
;MKKLLNTLYVTSEGAYLHKDGETIAVDIDGATRARAPAHLLGQIVCFRQTAMSPALMAFASEAGISVAFLGYSGKLLARVEGPQTGNVLLRRAQHRATDADAALPVARAMVAAKIANARALLRRHLRDYPGTEGADAVDRAQRALDFTARHALIAPDLDTLRGREGEAGHGYWQIFGHLIRNDESTFVFSGRNRRPPRDAVNAVLSFLYVLLSLDTRAACETHGLDPQMGFLHRDRPGRMSLALDLMEELRAPIADRVCLSLINRRQLKAQDFRYEETGAVLLSDNGRDTVLRAYQERKRSELTHTWLGERVALGLLPQIQAQLLARHLRGDIDAYPAWIWG
;
A
#
# COMPACT_ATOMS: atom_id res chain seq x y z
N MET A 1 7.08 -21.34 -5.20
CA MET A 1 6.67 -19.92 -5.28
C MET A 1 5.52 -19.68 -4.30
N LYS A 2 5.55 -18.58 -3.54
CA LYS A 2 4.50 -18.28 -2.54
C LYS A 2 3.17 -18.04 -3.26
N LYS A 3 2.07 -18.66 -2.78
CA LYS A 3 0.73 -18.46 -3.36
C LYS A 3 0.17 -17.12 -2.89
N LEU A 4 -0.57 -16.42 -3.75
CA LEU A 4 -1.34 -15.25 -3.34
C LEU A 4 -2.54 -15.73 -2.50
N LEU A 5 -2.53 -15.39 -1.21
CA LEU A 5 -3.61 -15.69 -0.28
C LEU A 5 -4.64 -14.55 -0.27
N ASN A 6 -5.89 -14.86 0.10
CA ASN A 6 -6.97 -13.89 0.17
C ASN A 6 -6.92 -13.07 1.47
N THR A 7 -7.61 -11.93 1.46
CA THR A 7 -7.88 -11.13 2.67
C THR A 7 -9.37 -11.27 3.04
N LEU A 8 -9.67 -11.61 4.30
CA LEU A 8 -11.02 -11.55 4.83
C LEU A 8 -11.28 -10.14 5.39
N TYR A 9 -12.17 -9.38 4.73
CA TYR A 9 -12.64 -8.10 5.24
C TYR A 9 -13.94 -8.30 6.02
N VAL A 10 -13.97 -7.87 7.28
CA VAL A 10 -15.19 -7.90 8.11
C VAL A 10 -15.67 -6.46 8.32
N THR A 11 -16.68 -6.08 7.55
CA THR A 11 -17.20 -4.70 7.50
C THR A 11 -18.50 -4.52 8.29
N SER A 12 -19.19 -5.61 8.64
CA SER A 12 -20.44 -5.59 9.39
C SER A 12 -20.24 -5.23 10.86
N GLU A 13 -21.07 -4.31 11.37
CA GLU A 13 -21.10 -3.97 12.80
C GLU A 13 -21.64 -5.13 13.64
N GLY A 14 -21.12 -5.29 14.86
CA GLY A 14 -21.54 -6.37 15.77
C GLY A 14 -21.03 -7.76 15.37
N ALA A 15 -20.20 -7.86 14.32
CA ALA A 15 -19.67 -9.15 13.90
C ALA A 15 -18.68 -9.72 14.94
N TYR A 16 -18.87 -10.99 15.27
CA TYR A 16 -18.01 -11.77 16.16
C TYR A 16 -17.27 -12.84 15.36
N LEU A 17 -15.94 -12.79 15.40
CA LEU A 17 -15.09 -13.78 14.73
C LEU A 17 -14.58 -14.81 15.73
N HIS A 18 -14.71 -16.09 15.39
CA HIS A 18 -14.14 -17.18 16.18
C HIS A 18 -13.56 -18.29 15.29
N LYS A 19 -12.69 -19.11 15.89
CA LYS A 19 -12.18 -20.32 15.26
C LYS A 19 -13.28 -21.38 15.23
N ASP A 20 -13.43 -22.06 14.11
CA ASP A 20 -14.22 -23.27 14.00
C ASP A 20 -13.47 -24.30 13.15
N GLY A 21 -12.88 -25.29 13.80
CA GLY A 21 -11.92 -26.21 13.18
C GLY A 21 -10.78 -25.47 12.51
N GLU A 22 -10.53 -25.76 11.23
CA GLU A 22 -9.53 -25.10 10.38
C GLU A 22 -10.10 -23.89 9.60
N THR A 23 -11.23 -23.35 10.09
CA THR A 23 -11.93 -22.23 9.46
C THR A 23 -12.10 -21.07 10.44
N ILE A 24 -12.32 -19.89 9.86
CA ILE A 24 -12.68 -18.67 10.56
C ILE A 24 -14.17 -18.45 10.34
N ALA A 25 -14.96 -18.53 11.41
CA ALA A 25 -16.39 -18.25 11.38
C ALA A 25 -16.65 -16.79 11.74
N VAL A 26 -17.65 -16.20 11.08
CA VAL A 26 -18.12 -14.84 11.34
C VAL A 26 -19.60 -14.91 11.67
N ASP A 27 -19.91 -14.61 12.93
CA ASP A 27 -21.27 -14.55 13.46
C ASP A 27 -21.77 -13.11 13.47
N ILE A 28 -23.03 -12.92 13.08
CA ILE A 28 -23.73 -11.63 13.15
C ILE A 28 -25.14 -11.92 13.66
N ASP A 29 -25.55 -11.20 14.69
CA ASP A 29 -26.85 -11.38 15.37
C ASP A 29 -27.09 -12.82 15.85
N GLY A 30 -26.04 -13.46 16.38
CA GLY A 30 -26.10 -14.82 16.92
C GLY A 30 -26.14 -15.95 15.89
N ALA A 31 -25.98 -15.65 14.60
CA ALA A 31 -25.94 -16.65 13.53
C ALA A 31 -24.66 -16.56 12.70
N THR A 32 -24.05 -17.69 12.37
CA THR A 32 -22.91 -17.75 11.46
C THR A 32 -23.31 -17.33 10.06
N ARG A 33 -22.78 -16.21 9.60
CA ARG A 33 -23.06 -15.65 8.26
C ARG A 33 -22.02 -16.07 7.23
N ALA A 34 -20.79 -16.33 7.66
CA ALA A 34 -19.71 -16.72 6.77
C ALA A 34 -18.71 -17.64 7.46
N ARG A 35 -18.06 -18.49 6.65
CA ARG A 35 -16.92 -19.33 7.03
C ARG A 35 -15.84 -19.22 5.97
N ALA A 36 -14.60 -19.02 6.40
CA ALA A 36 -13.45 -18.91 5.51
C ALA A 36 -12.36 -19.91 5.92
N PRO A 37 -11.89 -20.80 5.01
CA PRO A 37 -10.80 -21.72 5.30
C PRO A 37 -9.50 -20.96 5.59
N ALA A 38 -8.85 -21.26 6.72
CA ALA A 38 -7.69 -20.50 7.19
C ALA A 38 -6.51 -20.56 6.23
N HIS A 39 -6.23 -21.73 5.64
CA HIS A 39 -5.13 -21.94 4.69
C HIS A 39 -5.25 -21.13 3.38
N LEU A 40 -6.41 -20.50 3.13
CA LEU A 40 -6.62 -19.61 1.98
C LEU A 40 -6.46 -18.13 2.33
N LEU A 41 -6.26 -17.80 3.60
CA LEU A 41 -6.18 -16.44 4.11
C LEU A 41 -4.75 -16.07 4.48
N GLY A 42 -4.32 -14.88 4.07
CA GLY A 42 -3.07 -14.26 4.55
C GLY A 42 -3.33 -13.11 5.51
N GLN A 43 -4.57 -12.61 5.56
CA GLN A 43 -4.92 -11.46 6.37
C GLN A 43 -6.42 -11.44 6.71
N ILE A 44 -6.73 -10.92 7.90
CA ILE A 44 -8.07 -10.53 8.35
C ILE A 44 -8.02 -9.04 8.67
N VAL A 45 -8.94 -8.26 8.10
CA VAL A 45 -9.08 -6.84 8.40
C VAL A 45 -10.48 -6.59 8.93
N CYS A 46 -10.55 -6.24 10.20
CA CYS A 46 -11.77 -5.98 10.94
C CYS A 46 -12.03 -4.47 10.97
N PHE A 47 -13.24 -4.05 10.62
CA PHE A 47 -13.65 -2.65 10.68
C PHE A 47 -14.63 -2.42 11.84
N ARG A 48 -14.68 -1.18 12.34
CA ARG A 48 -15.73 -0.72 13.28
C ARG A 48 -15.78 -1.57 14.56
N GLN A 49 -16.98 -1.74 15.14
CA GLN A 49 -17.24 -2.56 16.32
C GLN A 49 -17.29 -4.05 15.95
N THR A 50 -16.12 -4.64 15.79
CA THR A 50 -15.92 -6.07 15.55
C THR A 50 -15.23 -6.69 16.77
N ALA A 51 -15.68 -7.89 17.14
CA ALA A 51 -15.10 -8.64 18.24
C ALA A 51 -14.45 -9.93 17.69
N MET A 52 -13.42 -10.42 18.38
CA MET A 52 -12.67 -11.61 17.98
C MET A 52 -12.33 -12.44 19.22
N SER A 53 -12.47 -13.77 19.12
CA SER A 53 -12.11 -14.67 20.22
C SER A 53 -10.59 -14.79 20.39
N PRO A 54 -10.07 -14.90 21.62
CA PRO A 54 -8.63 -15.14 21.85
C PRO A 54 -8.11 -16.42 21.16
N ALA A 55 -8.94 -17.45 21.08
CA ALA A 55 -8.61 -18.69 20.38
C ALA A 55 -8.37 -18.46 18.88
N LEU A 56 -9.17 -17.60 18.24
CA LEU A 56 -8.94 -17.22 16.85
C LEU A 56 -7.69 -16.35 16.70
N MET A 57 -7.44 -15.43 17.63
CA MET A 57 -6.24 -14.60 17.63
C MET A 57 -4.95 -15.44 17.66
N ALA A 58 -4.88 -16.43 18.55
CA ALA A 58 -3.76 -17.36 18.65
C ALA A 58 -3.61 -18.19 17.38
N PHE A 59 -4.70 -18.80 16.90
CA PHE A 59 -4.70 -19.61 15.69
C PHE A 59 -4.28 -18.83 14.44
N ALA A 60 -4.81 -17.61 14.24
CA ALA A 60 -4.42 -16.75 13.13
C ALA A 60 -2.92 -16.43 13.18
N SER A 61 -2.39 -16.14 14.38
CA SER A 61 -0.98 -15.83 14.58
C SER A 61 -0.07 -17.02 14.26
N GLU A 62 -0.41 -18.22 14.72
CA GLU A 62 0.31 -19.46 14.42
C GLU A 62 0.26 -19.83 12.92
N ALA A 63 -0.88 -19.59 12.28
CA ALA A 63 -1.08 -19.83 10.85
C ALA A 63 -0.45 -18.75 9.94
N GLY A 64 0.20 -17.72 10.50
CA GLY A 64 0.79 -16.61 9.74
C GLY A 64 -0.25 -15.70 9.08
N ILE A 65 -1.48 -15.66 9.60
CA ILE A 65 -2.57 -14.81 9.15
C ILE A 65 -2.52 -13.49 9.92
N SER A 66 -2.17 -12.40 9.24
CA SER A 66 -2.13 -11.07 9.87
C SER A 66 -3.53 -10.57 10.24
N VAL A 67 -3.70 -9.97 11.42
CA VAL A 67 -5.00 -9.38 11.85
C VAL A 67 -4.84 -7.90 12.14
N ALA A 68 -5.70 -7.08 11.54
CA ALA A 68 -5.73 -5.63 11.75
C ALA A 68 -7.13 -5.13 12.07
N PHE A 69 -7.23 -4.22 13.03
CA PHE A 69 -8.47 -3.51 13.39
C PHE A 69 -8.40 -2.06 12.90
N LEU A 70 -9.39 -1.65 12.11
CA LEU A 70 -9.51 -0.32 11.53
C LEU A 70 -10.74 0.41 12.07
N GLY A 71 -10.60 1.70 12.36
CA GLY A 71 -11.70 2.58 12.74
C GLY A 71 -12.57 3.00 11.55
N TYR A 72 -13.60 3.81 11.82
CA TYR A 72 -14.59 4.25 10.80
C TYR A 72 -13.97 4.91 9.56
N SER A 73 -12.92 5.71 9.77
CA SER A 73 -12.18 6.40 8.70
C SER A 73 -11.17 5.51 7.96
N GLY A 74 -11.09 4.22 8.32
CA GLY A 74 -10.04 3.31 7.86
C GLY A 74 -8.70 3.52 8.57
N LYS A 75 -8.62 4.39 9.59
CA LYS A 75 -7.42 4.53 10.43
C LYS A 75 -7.14 3.21 11.15
N LEU A 76 -5.90 2.74 11.09
CA LEU A 76 -5.45 1.61 11.91
C LEU A 76 -5.54 1.93 13.41
N LEU A 77 -6.19 1.04 14.16
CA LEU A 77 -6.36 1.10 15.61
C LEU A 77 -5.39 0.15 16.33
N ALA A 78 -5.43 -1.12 15.95
CA ALA A 78 -4.67 -2.17 16.60
C ALA A 78 -4.36 -3.30 15.60
N ARG A 79 -3.43 -4.17 16.01
CA ARG A 79 -3.06 -5.40 15.30
C ARG A 79 -2.97 -6.53 16.32
N VAL A 80 -3.19 -7.75 15.85
CA VAL A 80 -2.87 -8.95 16.63
C VAL A 80 -1.70 -9.61 15.93
N GLU A 81 -0.63 -9.79 16.70
CA GLU A 81 0.64 -10.31 16.22
C GLU A 81 1.04 -11.49 17.10
N GLY A 82 1.54 -12.54 16.45
CA GLY A 82 2.11 -13.69 17.15
C GLY A 82 3.45 -13.36 17.81
N PRO A 83 4.06 -14.37 18.46
CA PRO A 83 5.43 -14.25 18.93
C PRO A 83 6.35 -13.79 17.80
N GLN A 84 7.30 -12.93 18.12
CA GLN A 84 8.25 -12.43 17.14
C GLN A 84 9.07 -13.59 16.54
N THR A 85 8.96 -13.79 15.24
CA THR A 85 9.68 -14.84 14.50
C THR A 85 10.78 -14.24 13.62
N GLY A 86 11.64 -15.10 13.03
CA GLY A 86 12.70 -14.67 12.11
C GLY A 86 14.11 -14.60 12.73
N ASN A 87 15.10 -14.30 11.89
CA ASN A 87 16.52 -14.35 12.26
C ASN A 87 16.97 -13.02 12.88
N VAL A 88 17.35 -13.03 14.17
CA VAL A 88 17.90 -11.84 14.86
C VAL A 88 19.13 -11.27 14.15
N LEU A 89 19.92 -12.09 13.46
CA LEU A 89 21.09 -11.64 12.69
C LEU A 89 20.68 -10.76 11.49
N LEU A 90 19.55 -11.08 10.82
CA LEU A 90 19.00 -10.24 9.76
C LEU A 90 18.61 -8.87 10.32
N ARG A 91 17.93 -8.82 11.46
CA ARG A 91 17.56 -7.54 12.08
C ARG A 91 18.78 -6.75 12.50
N ARG A 92 19.79 -7.38 13.11
CA ARG A 92 21.06 -6.70 13.41
C ARG A 92 21.73 -6.14 12.16
N ALA A 93 21.68 -6.85 11.02
CA ALA A 93 22.17 -6.35 9.75
C ALA A 93 21.33 -5.16 9.25
N GLN A 94 20.01 -5.24 9.33
CA GLN A 94 19.09 -4.16 9.00
C GLN A 94 19.41 -2.90 9.80
N HIS A 95 19.54 -2.99 11.13
CA HIS A 95 19.83 -1.83 11.98
C HIS A 95 21.13 -1.12 11.53
N ARG A 96 22.19 -1.87 11.26
CA ARG A 96 23.45 -1.31 10.74
C ARG A 96 23.29 -0.67 9.36
N ALA A 97 22.48 -1.29 8.50
CA ALA A 97 22.22 -0.79 7.15
C ALA A 97 21.28 0.42 7.14
N THR A 98 20.54 0.68 8.21
CA THR A 98 19.68 1.85 8.35
C THR A 98 20.38 3.05 9.01
N ASP A 99 21.60 2.87 9.50
CA ASP A 99 22.39 3.96 10.09
C ASP A 99 23.02 4.86 9.02
N ALA A 100 22.78 6.17 9.12
CA ALA A 100 23.43 7.24 8.37
C ALA A 100 23.70 6.92 6.88
N ASP A 101 24.96 6.94 6.47
CA ASP A 101 25.37 6.78 5.06
C ASP A 101 25.11 5.38 4.51
N ALA A 102 25.02 4.35 5.37
CA ALA A 102 24.77 2.97 4.93
C ALA A 102 23.36 2.79 4.36
N ALA A 103 22.40 3.65 4.75
CA ALA A 103 21.03 3.59 4.27
C ALA A 103 20.87 4.12 2.85
N LEU A 104 21.80 4.96 2.41
CA LEU A 104 21.67 5.75 1.19
C LEU A 104 21.49 4.90 -0.08
N PRO A 105 22.24 3.81 -0.32
CA PRO A 105 22.05 2.99 -1.53
C PRO A 105 20.63 2.40 -1.66
N VAL A 106 20.09 1.85 -0.56
CA VAL A 106 18.73 1.29 -0.54
C VAL A 106 17.69 2.40 -0.68
N ALA A 107 17.87 3.51 0.03
CA ALA A 107 16.97 4.67 -0.06
C ALA A 107 16.92 5.24 -1.48
N ARG A 108 18.07 5.38 -2.16
CA ARG A 108 18.16 5.83 -3.56
C ARG A 108 17.37 4.92 -4.49
N ALA A 109 17.52 3.60 -4.34
CA ALA A 109 16.78 2.62 -5.13
C ALA A 109 15.26 2.76 -4.94
N MET A 110 14.79 2.82 -3.69
CA MET A 110 13.36 2.97 -3.37
C MET A 110 12.76 4.28 -3.89
N VAL A 111 13.46 5.41 -3.72
CA VAL A 111 13.00 6.72 -4.23
C VAL A 111 12.99 6.76 -5.74
N ALA A 112 14.04 6.25 -6.40
CA ALA A 112 14.08 6.18 -7.86
C ALA A 112 12.93 5.32 -8.41
N ALA A 113 12.68 4.16 -7.81
CA ALA A 113 11.58 3.27 -8.17
C ALA A 113 10.20 3.92 -7.96
N LYS A 114 9.98 4.60 -6.83
CA LYS A 114 8.76 5.39 -6.58
C LYS A 114 8.50 6.39 -7.70
N ILE A 115 9.50 7.20 -8.05
CA ILE A 115 9.38 8.26 -9.05
C ILE A 115 9.17 7.66 -10.44
N ALA A 116 9.92 6.61 -10.78
CA ALA A 116 9.77 5.88 -12.05
C ALA A 116 8.36 5.27 -12.18
N ASN A 117 7.79 4.75 -11.10
CA ASN A 117 6.46 4.14 -11.09
C ASN A 117 5.33 5.17 -11.18
N ALA A 118 5.50 6.33 -10.54
CA ALA A 118 4.63 7.48 -10.73
C ALA A 118 4.64 7.94 -12.19
N ARG A 119 5.84 8.06 -12.79
CA ARG A 119 6.02 8.36 -14.22
C ARG A 119 5.35 7.32 -15.11
N ALA A 120 5.49 6.03 -14.81
CA ALA A 120 4.88 4.96 -15.60
C ALA A 120 3.35 5.09 -15.65
N LEU A 121 2.71 5.52 -14.54
CA LEU A 121 1.28 5.81 -14.50
C LEU A 121 0.92 6.98 -15.45
N LEU A 122 1.69 8.08 -15.41
CA LEU A 122 1.48 9.24 -16.30
C LEU A 122 1.65 8.84 -17.79
N ARG A 123 2.70 8.10 -18.11
CA ARG A 123 2.99 7.61 -19.47
C ARG A 123 1.88 6.72 -20.00
N ARG A 124 1.36 5.81 -19.16
CA ARG A 124 0.21 4.96 -19.52
C ARG A 124 -1.04 5.80 -19.78
N HIS A 125 -1.30 6.82 -18.98
CA HIS A 125 -2.42 7.73 -19.22
C HIS A 125 -2.33 8.43 -20.57
N LEU A 126 -1.18 9.03 -20.91
CA LEU A 126 -0.98 9.71 -22.20
C LEU A 126 -1.15 8.78 -23.41
N ARG A 127 -0.69 7.53 -23.28
CA ARG A 127 -0.83 6.53 -24.34
C ARG A 127 -2.28 6.06 -24.50
N ASP A 128 -2.97 5.81 -23.39
CA ASP A 128 -4.32 5.26 -23.40
C ASP A 128 -5.38 6.34 -23.74
N TYR A 129 -5.06 7.63 -23.49
CA TYR A 129 -5.96 8.77 -23.71
C TYR A 129 -5.22 9.97 -24.34
N PRO A 130 -4.81 9.88 -25.62
CA PRO A 130 -4.15 10.98 -26.29
C PRO A 130 -5.09 12.18 -26.46
N GLY A 131 -4.57 13.41 -26.35
CA GLY A 131 -5.30 14.64 -26.64
C GLY A 131 -6.33 15.06 -25.58
N THR A 132 -6.33 14.45 -24.39
CA THR A 132 -7.16 14.93 -23.28
C THR A 132 -6.70 16.30 -22.79
N GLU A 133 -7.62 17.04 -22.18
CA GLU A 133 -7.28 18.31 -21.53
C GLU A 133 -6.15 18.10 -20.51
N GLY A 134 -5.13 18.96 -20.57
CA GLY A 134 -3.94 18.84 -19.72
C GLY A 134 -2.90 17.81 -20.18
N ALA A 135 -3.07 17.13 -21.32
CA ALA A 135 -2.09 16.16 -21.82
C ALA A 135 -0.66 16.72 -21.93
N ASP A 136 -0.50 17.97 -22.41
CA ASP A 136 0.82 18.61 -22.48
C ASP A 136 1.46 18.83 -21.10
N ALA A 137 0.63 19.15 -20.09
CA ALA A 137 1.10 19.30 -18.73
C ALA A 137 1.49 17.94 -18.12
N VAL A 138 0.73 16.88 -18.42
CA VAL A 138 1.08 15.49 -18.06
C VAL A 138 2.36 15.03 -18.73
N ASP A 139 2.59 15.39 -20.00
CA ASP A 139 3.82 15.07 -20.71
C ASP A 139 5.04 15.80 -20.13
N ARG A 140 4.91 17.09 -19.81
CA ARG A 140 5.98 17.83 -19.11
C ARG A 140 6.28 17.20 -17.74
N ALA A 141 5.25 16.86 -16.98
CA ALA A 141 5.41 16.24 -15.66
C ALA A 141 6.11 14.87 -15.76
N GLN A 142 5.74 14.00 -16.70
CA GLN A 142 6.39 12.69 -16.82
C GLN A 142 7.88 12.81 -17.21
N ARG A 143 8.25 13.79 -18.05
CA ARG A 143 9.66 14.06 -18.40
C ARG A 143 10.44 14.57 -17.19
N ALA A 144 9.85 15.48 -16.41
CA ALA A 144 10.44 15.96 -15.17
C ALA A 144 10.67 14.81 -14.17
N LEU A 145 9.67 13.92 -14.00
CA LEU A 145 9.83 12.74 -13.15
C LEU A 145 10.93 11.79 -13.66
N ASP A 146 11.10 11.62 -14.98
CA ASP A 146 12.21 10.81 -15.53
C ASP A 146 13.57 11.38 -15.12
N PHE A 147 13.73 12.70 -15.28
CA PHE A 147 14.93 13.40 -14.88
C PHE A 147 15.20 13.27 -13.37
N THR A 148 14.19 13.53 -12.53
CA THR A 148 14.33 13.43 -11.08
C THR A 148 14.62 12.00 -10.63
N ALA A 149 14.04 10.97 -11.26
CA ALA A 149 14.33 9.57 -10.93
C ALA A 149 15.81 9.21 -11.18
N ARG A 150 16.38 9.65 -12.31
CA ARG A 150 17.81 9.44 -12.62
C ARG A 150 18.71 10.18 -11.62
N HIS A 151 18.34 11.41 -11.25
CA HIS A 151 19.10 12.19 -10.27
C HIS A 151 18.98 11.65 -8.83
N ALA A 152 17.85 11.01 -8.48
CA ALA A 152 17.70 10.35 -7.20
C ALA A 152 18.71 9.20 -7.00
N LEU A 153 19.04 8.45 -8.07
CA LEU A 153 20.04 7.37 -8.01
C LEU A 153 21.47 7.83 -7.69
N ILE A 154 21.78 9.11 -7.91
CA ILE A 154 23.10 9.70 -7.68
C ILE A 154 23.09 10.78 -6.59
N ALA A 155 22.00 10.90 -5.82
CA ALA A 155 21.87 11.92 -4.78
C ALA A 155 22.93 11.74 -3.69
N PRO A 156 23.78 12.73 -3.38
CA PRO A 156 24.99 12.56 -2.56
C PRO A 156 24.71 12.13 -1.12
N ASP A 157 23.53 12.46 -0.58
CA ASP A 157 23.14 12.21 0.80
C ASP A 157 21.61 12.04 0.93
N LEU A 158 21.15 11.62 2.12
CA LEU A 158 19.73 11.35 2.40
C LEU A 158 18.85 12.62 2.40
N ASP A 159 19.38 13.79 2.75
CA ASP A 159 18.58 15.02 2.78
C ASP A 159 18.36 15.57 1.37
N THR A 160 19.38 15.53 0.50
CA THR A 160 19.25 15.78 -0.92
C THR A 160 18.25 14.81 -1.56
N LEU A 161 18.34 13.52 -1.22
CA LEU A 161 17.41 12.50 -1.72
C LEU A 161 15.96 12.77 -1.30
N ARG A 162 15.72 13.16 -0.05
CA ARG A 162 14.38 13.57 0.44
C ARG A 162 13.88 14.81 -0.29
N GLY A 163 14.76 15.77 -0.59
CA GLY A 163 14.42 16.92 -1.43
C GLY A 163 13.90 16.51 -2.80
N ARG A 164 14.57 15.56 -3.47
CA ARG A 164 14.14 15.01 -4.77
C ARG A 164 12.83 14.23 -4.69
N GLU A 165 12.64 13.45 -3.63
CA GLU A 165 11.36 12.76 -3.38
C GLU A 165 10.21 13.76 -3.22
N GLY A 166 10.43 14.83 -2.45
CA GLY A 166 9.44 15.89 -2.24
C GLY A 166 9.10 16.66 -3.51
N GLU A 167 10.12 17.04 -4.29
CA GLU A 167 9.97 17.69 -5.61
C GLU A 167 9.13 16.84 -6.56
N ALA A 168 9.51 15.57 -6.74
CA ALA A 168 8.79 14.63 -7.59
C ALA A 168 7.35 14.41 -7.10
N GLY A 169 7.17 14.26 -5.78
CA GLY A 169 5.85 14.13 -5.17
C GLY A 169 4.96 15.33 -5.44
N HIS A 170 5.49 16.55 -5.29
CA HIS A 170 4.74 17.78 -5.55
C HIS A 170 4.28 17.86 -7.01
N GLY A 171 5.21 17.69 -7.96
CA GLY A 171 4.89 17.73 -9.39
C GLY A 171 3.89 16.65 -9.80
N TYR A 172 4.01 15.44 -9.25
CA TYR A 172 3.07 14.34 -9.49
C TYR A 172 1.65 14.67 -8.98
N TRP A 173 1.51 15.18 -7.76
CA TRP A 173 0.19 15.48 -7.21
C TRP A 173 -0.46 16.73 -7.82
N GLN A 174 0.32 17.70 -8.30
CA GLN A 174 -0.21 18.84 -9.05
C GLN A 174 -0.87 18.39 -10.35
N ILE A 175 -0.30 17.39 -11.03
CA ILE A 175 -0.83 16.93 -12.31
C ILE A 175 -1.90 15.83 -12.18
N PHE A 176 -1.99 15.16 -11.03
CA PHE A 176 -2.87 14.01 -10.82
C PHE A 176 -4.34 14.29 -11.17
N GLY A 177 -4.82 15.52 -10.96
CA GLY A 177 -6.19 15.92 -11.32
C GLY A 177 -6.50 15.76 -12.82
N HIS A 178 -5.53 16.00 -13.70
CA HIS A 178 -5.70 15.81 -15.15
C HIS A 178 -5.86 14.34 -15.56
N LEU A 179 -5.52 13.39 -14.67
CA LEU A 179 -5.72 11.96 -14.94
C LEU A 179 -7.15 11.52 -14.62
N ILE A 180 -7.92 12.38 -13.95
CA ILE A 180 -9.33 12.17 -13.64
C ILE A 180 -10.15 12.67 -14.84
N ARG A 181 -10.78 11.73 -15.54
CA ARG A 181 -11.64 11.98 -16.71
C ARG A 181 -13.12 12.01 -16.35
N ASN A 182 -13.44 11.79 -15.07
CA ASN A 182 -14.80 11.96 -14.57
C ASN A 182 -15.02 13.45 -14.27
N ASP A 183 -16.02 14.02 -14.91
CA ASP A 183 -16.42 15.44 -14.87
C ASP A 183 -17.35 15.79 -13.71
N GLU A 184 -17.78 14.79 -12.91
CA GLU A 184 -18.55 15.04 -11.70
C GLU A 184 -17.77 15.90 -10.68
N SER A 185 -18.42 16.95 -10.17
CA SER A 185 -17.82 17.91 -9.22
C SER A 185 -17.32 17.27 -7.92
N THR A 186 -17.82 16.08 -7.57
CA THR A 186 -17.35 15.29 -6.42
C THR A 186 -15.87 14.88 -6.55
N PHE A 187 -15.35 14.72 -7.78
CA PHE A 187 -14.00 14.19 -8.02
C PHE A 187 -12.97 15.24 -8.41
N VAL A 188 -13.22 16.52 -8.08
CA VAL A 188 -12.23 17.59 -8.23
C VAL A 188 -11.04 17.33 -7.30
N PHE A 189 -9.83 17.42 -7.85
CA PHE A 189 -8.59 17.17 -7.12
C PHE A 189 -7.59 18.31 -7.26
N SER A 190 -7.38 19.07 -6.19
CA SER A 190 -6.42 20.19 -6.14
C SER A 190 -5.06 19.81 -5.55
N GLY A 191 -4.88 18.54 -5.14
CA GLY A 191 -3.65 18.04 -4.54
C GLY A 191 -3.88 17.11 -3.36
N ARG A 192 -2.80 16.49 -2.88
CA ARG A 192 -2.87 15.47 -1.81
C ARG A 192 -3.02 16.09 -0.42
N ASN A 193 -4.12 15.78 0.27
CA ASN A 193 -4.34 16.10 1.69
C ASN A 193 -4.71 14.84 2.49
N ARG A 194 -4.14 14.64 3.69
CA ARG A 194 -4.07 13.29 4.30
C ARG A 194 -4.84 13.11 5.62
N ARG A 195 -4.97 14.15 6.46
CA ARG A 195 -5.43 14.00 7.85
C ARG A 195 -6.18 15.23 8.39
N PRO A 196 -7.53 15.23 8.38
CA PRO A 196 -8.39 14.30 7.63
C PRO A 196 -8.34 14.58 6.12
N PRO A 197 -8.74 13.61 5.26
CA PRO A 197 -9.06 13.90 3.87
C PRO A 197 -10.21 14.92 3.77
N ARG A 198 -10.12 15.84 2.82
CA ARG A 198 -11.09 16.95 2.63
C ARG A 198 -11.86 16.86 1.31
N ASP A 199 -11.60 15.82 0.51
CA ASP A 199 -12.28 15.54 -0.75
C ASP A 199 -12.34 14.03 -1.00
N ALA A 200 -13.20 13.64 -1.93
CA ALA A 200 -13.50 12.25 -2.25
C ALA A 200 -12.28 11.47 -2.74
N VAL A 201 -11.46 12.09 -3.60
CA VAL A 201 -10.26 11.45 -4.17
C VAL A 201 -9.23 11.18 -3.08
N ASN A 202 -8.99 12.16 -2.20
CA ASN A 202 -8.11 12.00 -1.05
C ASN A 202 -8.64 11.00 -0.03
N ALA A 203 -9.96 10.85 0.12
CA ALA A 203 -10.55 9.80 0.96
C ALA A 203 -10.23 8.40 0.40
N VAL A 204 -10.41 8.19 -0.91
CA VAL A 204 -10.07 6.93 -1.59
C VAL A 204 -8.57 6.63 -1.50
N LEU A 205 -7.71 7.59 -1.86
CA LEU A 205 -6.25 7.42 -1.81
C LEU A 205 -5.76 7.12 -0.39
N SER A 206 -6.29 7.82 0.61
CA SER A 206 -5.91 7.59 2.02
C SER A 206 -6.31 6.20 2.46
N PHE A 207 -7.49 5.73 2.08
CA PHE A 207 -7.95 4.40 2.40
C PHE A 207 -7.10 3.30 1.73
N LEU A 208 -6.83 3.44 0.43
CA LEU A 208 -5.99 2.50 -0.32
C LEU A 208 -4.55 2.44 0.22
N TYR A 209 -3.99 3.57 0.66
CA TYR A 209 -2.67 3.58 1.30
C TYR A 209 -2.65 2.91 2.66
N VAL A 210 -3.75 2.94 3.43
CA VAL A 210 -3.83 2.12 4.64
C VAL A 210 -3.74 0.65 4.27
N LEU A 211 -4.57 0.17 3.33
CA LEU A 211 -4.57 -1.24 2.90
C LEU A 211 -3.19 -1.68 2.41
N LEU A 212 -2.55 -0.87 1.56
CA LEU A 212 -1.21 -1.15 1.05
C LEU A 212 -0.15 -1.17 2.16
N SER A 213 -0.26 -0.28 3.16
CA SER A 213 0.65 -0.30 4.31
C SER A 213 0.48 -1.54 5.20
N LEU A 214 -0.71 -2.15 5.23
CA LEU A 214 -0.92 -3.43 5.91
C LEU A 214 -0.21 -4.57 5.15
N ASP A 215 -0.33 -4.58 3.83
CA ASP A 215 0.32 -5.57 2.97
C ASP A 215 1.86 -5.49 3.05
N THR A 216 2.45 -4.29 3.01
CA THR A 216 3.91 -4.12 3.10
C THR A 216 4.45 -4.41 4.48
N ARG A 217 3.73 -4.03 5.55
CA ARG A 217 4.12 -4.43 6.91
C ARG A 217 4.14 -5.95 7.05
N ALA A 218 3.04 -6.62 6.68
CA ALA A 218 2.93 -8.07 6.80
C ALA A 218 4.04 -8.77 5.99
N ALA A 219 4.43 -8.22 4.85
CA ALA A 219 5.57 -8.71 4.08
C ALA A 219 6.91 -8.55 4.82
N CYS A 220 7.19 -7.39 5.40
CA CYS A 220 8.39 -7.19 6.21
C CYS A 220 8.49 -8.23 7.34
N GLU A 221 7.42 -8.40 8.11
CA GLU A 221 7.36 -9.35 9.23
C GLU A 221 7.56 -10.78 8.75
N THR A 222 6.89 -11.17 7.66
CA THR A 222 7.01 -12.53 7.12
C THR A 222 8.45 -12.86 6.70
N HIS A 223 9.21 -11.86 6.26
CA HIS A 223 10.61 -12.03 5.85
C HIS A 223 11.62 -11.70 6.97
N GLY A 224 11.15 -11.54 8.21
CA GLY A 224 11.98 -11.34 9.39
C GLY A 224 12.62 -9.96 9.50
N LEU A 225 12.10 -8.97 8.77
CA LEU A 225 12.52 -7.57 8.84
C LEU A 225 11.76 -6.85 9.96
N ASP A 226 12.40 -5.89 10.61
CA ASP A 226 11.73 -4.97 11.52
C ASP A 226 11.01 -3.88 10.70
N PRO A 227 9.67 -3.81 10.69
CA PRO A 227 8.99 -2.86 9.83
C PRO A 227 9.07 -1.40 10.32
N GLN A 228 9.62 -1.13 11.52
CA GLN A 228 9.87 0.23 12.02
C GLN A 228 11.22 0.80 11.57
N MET A 229 12.19 -0.04 11.21
CA MET A 229 13.56 0.38 10.86
C MET A 229 13.71 0.63 9.35
N GLY A 230 13.43 1.87 8.92
CA GLY A 230 13.46 2.29 7.51
C GLY A 230 14.81 2.86 7.04
N PHE A 231 14.95 3.04 5.72
CA PHE A 231 16.12 3.58 5.04
C PHE A 231 15.98 5.05 4.66
N LEU A 232 14.78 5.49 4.28
CA LEU A 232 14.54 6.88 3.84
C LEU A 232 13.82 7.69 4.94
N HIS A 233 12.75 7.12 5.47
CA HIS A 233 11.89 7.74 6.46
C HIS A 233 12.56 7.77 7.85
N ARG A 234 12.96 8.97 8.34
CA ARG A 234 13.56 9.19 9.69
C ARG A 234 12.86 8.44 10.83
N ASP A 235 13.59 7.94 11.81
CA ASP A 235 12.93 7.23 12.91
C ASP A 235 11.96 8.14 13.69
N ARG A 236 10.75 7.62 13.92
CA ARG A 236 9.73 8.22 14.76
C ARG A 236 9.07 7.10 15.55
N PRO A 237 8.96 7.20 16.88
CA PRO A 237 8.35 6.16 17.70
C PRO A 237 6.98 5.72 17.17
N GLY A 238 6.79 4.41 16.97
CA GLY A 238 5.55 3.82 16.48
C GLY A 238 5.29 3.95 14.98
N ARG A 239 6.21 4.56 14.21
CA ARG A 239 6.10 4.61 12.75
C ARG A 239 6.72 3.38 12.12
N MET A 240 5.96 2.70 11.26
CA MET A 240 6.46 1.59 10.45
C MET A 240 7.29 2.10 9.26
N SER A 241 8.44 2.74 9.53
CA SER A 241 9.22 3.46 8.50
C SER A 241 9.64 2.55 7.34
N LEU A 242 10.07 1.31 7.60
CA LEU A 242 10.40 0.37 6.51
C LEU A 242 9.17 -0.01 5.70
N ALA A 243 8.04 -0.31 6.35
CA ALA A 243 6.82 -0.67 5.63
C ALA A 243 6.36 0.48 4.71
N LEU A 244 6.58 1.74 5.12
CA LEU A 244 6.33 2.92 4.30
C LEU A 244 7.34 3.05 3.17
N ASP A 245 8.64 2.83 3.43
CA ASP A 245 9.69 2.85 2.41
C ASP A 245 9.43 1.81 1.31
N LEU A 246 9.16 0.56 1.68
CA LEU A 246 8.83 -0.52 0.76
C LEU A 246 7.53 -0.24 -0.01
N MET A 247 6.57 0.43 0.64
CA MET A 247 5.31 0.83 0.01
C MET A 247 5.53 1.84 -1.11
N GLU A 248 6.56 2.70 -1.05
CA GLU A 248 6.77 3.76 -2.03
C GLU A 248 6.84 3.24 -3.47
N GLU A 249 7.44 2.07 -3.69
CA GLU A 249 7.51 1.40 -4.99
C GLU A 249 6.12 1.01 -5.53
N LEU A 250 5.16 0.77 -4.64
CA LEU A 250 3.88 0.15 -4.94
C LEU A 250 2.70 1.13 -5.00
N ARG A 251 2.89 2.38 -4.52
CA ARG A 251 1.81 3.38 -4.42
C ARG A 251 1.15 3.66 -5.77
N ALA A 252 1.93 4.09 -6.76
CA ALA A 252 1.38 4.43 -8.07
C ALA A 252 0.79 3.21 -8.81
N PRO A 253 1.49 2.06 -8.86
CA PRO A 253 1.03 0.89 -9.62
C PRO A 253 -0.19 0.19 -9.00
N ILE A 254 -0.36 0.27 -7.68
CA ILE A 254 -1.46 -0.41 -6.98
C ILE A 254 -2.52 0.62 -6.56
N ALA A 255 -2.21 1.47 -5.58
CA ALA A 255 -3.20 2.35 -4.96
C ALA A 255 -3.69 3.45 -5.92
N ASP A 256 -2.77 4.22 -6.52
CA ASP A 256 -3.17 5.37 -7.33
C ASP A 256 -3.88 4.91 -8.62
N ARG A 257 -3.41 3.81 -9.22
CA ARG A 257 -4.07 3.16 -10.35
C ARG A 257 -5.47 2.68 -10.00
N VAL A 258 -5.69 2.10 -8.82
CA VAL A 258 -7.03 1.66 -8.37
C VAL A 258 -7.95 2.86 -8.16
N CYS A 259 -7.46 3.91 -7.51
CA CYS A 259 -8.20 5.16 -7.33
C CYS A 259 -8.68 5.74 -8.66
N LEU A 260 -7.76 5.93 -9.62
CA LEU A 260 -8.10 6.41 -10.97
C LEU A 260 -9.07 5.49 -11.69
N SER A 261 -8.93 4.16 -11.53
CA SER A 261 -9.82 3.20 -12.18
C SER A 261 -11.25 3.28 -11.63
N LEU A 262 -11.40 3.35 -10.31
CA LEU A 262 -12.69 3.49 -9.63
C LEU A 262 -13.42 4.76 -10.09
N ILE A 263 -12.72 5.89 -10.10
CA ILE A 263 -13.29 7.20 -10.45
C ILE A 263 -13.60 7.27 -11.95
N ASN A 264 -12.63 6.95 -12.82
CA ASN A 264 -12.78 7.10 -14.27
C ASN A 264 -13.73 6.08 -14.90
N ARG A 265 -13.99 4.95 -14.22
CA ARG A 265 -15.01 3.98 -14.63
C ARG A 265 -16.36 4.23 -13.95
N ARG A 266 -16.50 5.36 -13.23
CA ARG A 266 -17.73 5.76 -12.53
C ARG A 266 -18.26 4.67 -11.58
N GLN A 267 -17.36 3.92 -10.97
CA GLN A 267 -17.68 2.89 -9.98
C GLN A 267 -17.96 3.48 -8.60
N LEU A 268 -17.40 4.66 -8.33
CA LEU A 268 -17.76 5.48 -7.18
C LEU A 268 -18.56 6.69 -7.67
N LYS A 269 -19.52 7.12 -6.85
CA LYS A 269 -20.41 8.26 -7.07
C LYS A 269 -20.46 9.15 -5.83
N ALA A 270 -21.11 10.32 -5.93
CA ALA A 270 -21.27 11.24 -4.80
C ALA A 270 -21.82 10.59 -3.51
N GLN A 271 -22.80 9.69 -3.64
CA GLN A 271 -23.42 8.95 -2.52
C GLN A 271 -22.48 7.98 -1.80
N ASP A 272 -21.32 7.66 -2.39
CA ASP A 272 -20.33 6.76 -1.80
C ASP A 272 -19.43 7.46 -0.77
N PHE A 273 -19.70 8.74 -0.51
CA PHE A 273 -18.94 9.60 0.39
C PHE A 273 -19.86 10.23 1.45
N ARG A 274 -19.28 10.49 2.63
CA ARG A 274 -19.90 11.22 3.73
C ARG A 274 -19.05 12.44 4.04
N TYR A 275 -19.69 13.60 4.06
CA TYR A 275 -19.07 14.88 4.35
C TYR A 275 -19.43 15.26 5.78
N GLU A 276 -18.43 15.29 6.65
CA GLU A 276 -18.60 15.66 8.05
C GLU A 276 -18.58 17.19 8.20
N GLU A 277 -19.27 17.72 9.21
CA GLU A 277 -19.27 19.16 9.54
C GLU A 277 -17.86 19.71 9.80
N THR A 278 -16.94 18.83 10.24
CA THR A 278 -15.51 19.15 10.45
C THR A 278 -14.72 19.37 9.15
N GLY A 279 -15.36 19.21 7.99
CA GLY A 279 -14.71 19.25 6.67
C GLY A 279 -13.98 17.96 6.30
N ALA A 280 -14.10 16.90 7.11
CA ALA A 280 -13.58 15.58 6.79
C ALA A 280 -14.49 14.87 5.77
N VAL A 281 -13.88 14.17 4.82
CA VAL A 281 -14.59 13.33 3.84
C VAL A 281 -14.23 11.87 4.09
N LEU A 282 -15.25 11.06 4.31
CA LEU A 282 -15.14 9.63 4.61
C LEU A 282 -15.85 8.80 3.53
N LEU A 283 -15.44 7.55 3.35
CA LEU A 283 -16.19 6.59 2.54
C LEU A 283 -17.47 6.16 3.29
N SER A 284 -18.57 6.05 2.54
CA SER A 284 -19.75 5.30 2.99
C SER A 284 -19.43 3.80 3.04
N ASP A 285 -20.34 2.99 3.57
CA ASP A 285 -20.14 1.54 3.59
C ASP A 285 -20.10 0.93 2.19
N ASN A 286 -21.02 1.34 1.32
CA ASN A 286 -21.04 0.92 -0.09
C ASN A 286 -19.77 1.38 -0.84
N GLY A 287 -19.33 2.63 -0.60
CA GLY A 287 -18.08 3.13 -1.18
C GLY A 287 -16.87 2.32 -0.72
N ARG A 288 -16.81 1.98 0.58
CA ARG A 288 -15.72 1.17 1.13
C ARG A 288 -15.68 -0.22 0.51
N ASP A 289 -16.82 -0.92 0.45
CA ASP A 289 -16.92 -2.26 -0.14
C ASP A 289 -16.50 -2.26 -1.61
N THR A 290 -16.88 -1.21 -2.35
CA THR A 290 -16.48 -1.02 -3.75
C THR A 290 -14.96 -0.87 -3.88
N VAL A 291 -14.34 -0.05 -3.03
CA VAL A 291 -12.88 0.14 -3.01
C VAL A 291 -12.16 -1.16 -2.63
N LEU A 292 -12.65 -1.90 -1.63
CA LEU A 292 -12.07 -3.16 -1.16
C LEU A 292 -12.08 -4.22 -2.27
N ARG A 293 -13.20 -4.36 -2.98
CA ARG A 293 -13.31 -5.28 -4.12
C ARG A 293 -12.33 -4.94 -5.23
N ALA A 294 -12.27 -3.67 -5.65
CA ALA A 294 -11.35 -3.22 -6.69
C ALA A 294 -9.88 -3.39 -6.29
N TYR A 295 -9.54 -3.19 -5.02
CA TYR A 295 -8.20 -3.43 -4.49
C TYR A 295 -7.81 -4.92 -4.59
N GLN A 296 -8.70 -5.83 -4.21
CA GLN A 296 -8.47 -7.28 -4.32
C GLN A 296 -8.34 -7.75 -5.77
N GLU A 297 -9.18 -7.24 -6.66
CA GLU A 297 -9.07 -7.50 -8.10
C GLU A 297 -7.73 -7.01 -8.66
N ARG A 298 -7.25 -5.84 -8.23
CA ARG A 298 -5.93 -5.34 -8.62
C ARG A 298 -4.82 -6.25 -8.16
N LYS A 299 -4.86 -6.75 -6.92
CA LYS A 299 -3.85 -7.70 -6.38
C LYS A 299 -3.76 -8.98 -7.20
N ARG A 300 -4.85 -9.42 -7.84
CA ARG A 300 -4.89 -10.61 -8.71
C ARG A 300 -4.36 -10.37 -10.11
N SER A 301 -4.20 -9.12 -10.54
CA SER A 301 -3.64 -8.82 -11.87
C SER A 301 -2.20 -9.30 -11.94
N GLU A 302 -1.86 -10.01 -13.01
CA GLU A 302 -0.51 -10.52 -13.22
C GLU A 302 0.36 -9.57 -14.04
N LEU A 303 1.67 -9.64 -13.80
CA LEU A 303 2.70 -9.01 -14.62
C LEU A 303 3.99 -9.83 -14.57
N THR A 304 4.91 -9.55 -15.49
CA THR A 304 6.27 -10.10 -15.42
C THR A 304 7.12 -9.22 -14.50
N HIS A 305 7.67 -9.80 -13.43
CA HIS A 305 8.54 -9.09 -12.52
C HIS A 305 9.89 -8.81 -13.19
N THR A 306 10.27 -7.54 -13.30
CA THR A 306 11.42 -7.08 -14.11
C THR A 306 12.75 -7.71 -13.70
N TRP A 307 12.99 -7.92 -12.40
CA TRP A 307 14.21 -8.58 -11.91
C TRP A 307 14.17 -10.12 -11.94
N LEU A 308 13.03 -10.74 -11.65
CA LEU A 308 12.91 -12.21 -11.60
C LEU A 308 12.70 -12.84 -12.99
N GLY A 309 12.14 -12.08 -13.94
CA GLY A 309 11.70 -12.61 -15.23
C GLY A 309 10.44 -13.49 -15.17
N GLU A 310 9.80 -13.60 -14.00
CA GLU A 310 8.67 -14.49 -13.75
C GLU A 310 7.32 -13.75 -13.78
N ARG A 311 6.26 -14.44 -14.21
CA ARG A 311 4.88 -13.95 -14.06
C ARG A 311 4.44 -14.07 -12.61
N VAL A 312 4.06 -12.95 -12.02
CA VAL A 312 3.61 -12.85 -10.63
C VAL A 312 2.35 -12.00 -10.51
N ALA A 313 1.48 -12.34 -9.56
CA ALA A 313 0.36 -11.49 -9.20
C ALA A 313 0.85 -10.24 -8.45
N LEU A 314 0.26 -9.07 -8.74
CA LEU A 314 0.62 -7.80 -8.11
C LEU A 314 0.60 -7.84 -6.58
N GLY A 315 -0.35 -8.58 -6.00
CA GLY A 315 -0.48 -8.74 -4.55
C GLY A 315 0.70 -9.46 -3.88
N LEU A 316 1.56 -10.12 -4.66
CA LEU A 316 2.80 -10.74 -4.17
C LEU A 316 4.00 -9.79 -4.18
N LEU A 317 3.92 -8.62 -4.83
CA LEU A 317 5.03 -7.68 -4.88
C LEU A 317 5.54 -7.24 -3.51
N PRO A 318 4.70 -6.92 -2.50
CA PRO A 318 5.20 -6.62 -1.16
C PRO A 318 6.09 -7.74 -0.60
N GLN A 319 5.68 -9.00 -0.77
CA GLN A 319 6.41 -10.17 -0.29
C GLN A 319 7.72 -10.36 -1.04
N ILE A 320 7.69 -10.23 -2.37
CA ILE A 320 8.89 -10.34 -3.21
C ILE A 320 9.90 -9.25 -2.85
N GLN A 321 9.47 -8.00 -2.73
CA GLN A 321 10.36 -6.88 -2.41
C GLN A 321 10.93 -6.98 -0.99
N ALA A 322 10.12 -7.36 0.00
CA ALA A 322 10.63 -7.65 1.35
C ALA A 322 11.66 -8.80 1.34
N GLN A 323 11.43 -9.86 0.58
CA GLN A 323 12.37 -10.97 0.43
C GLN A 323 13.69 -10.53 -0.21
N LEU A 324 13.64 -9.73 -1.27
CA LEU A 324 14.82 -9.23 -1.98
C LEU A 324 15.64 -8.30 -1.09
N LEU A 325 14.97 -7.44 -0.31
CA LEU A 325 15.64 -6.61 0.68
C LEU A 325 16.32 -7.46 1.76
N ALA A 326 15.63 -8.47 2.30
CA ALA A 326 16.23 -9.38 3.28
C ALA A 326 17.45 -10.12 2.72
N ARG A 327 17.40 -10.57 1.46
CA ARG A 327 18.54 -11.18 0.76
C ARG A 327 19.71 -10.22 0.62
N HIS A 328 19.44 -8.97 0.23
CA HIS A 328 20.48 -7.94 0.14
C HIS A 328 21.14 -7.69 1.50
N LEU A 329 20.36 -7.56 2.57
CA LEU A 329 20.87 -7.33 3.93
C LEU A 329 21.69 -8.51 4.49
N ARG A 330 21.51 -9.71 3.96
CA ARG A 330 22.34 -10.88 4.28
C ARG A 330 23.61 -10.98 3.41
N GLY A 331 23.75 -10.14 2.39
CA GLY A 331 24.82 -10.24 1.40
C GLY A 331 24.59 -11.29 0.31
N ASP A 332 23.36 -11.79 0.16
CA ASP A 332 23.04 -12.78 -0.89
C ASP A 332 22.94 -12.14 -2.29
N ILE A 333 22.76 -10.82 -2.36
CA ILE A 333 22.72 -10.02 -3.60
C ILE A 333 23.39 -8.65 -3.36
N ASP A 334 24.09 -8.14 -4.37
CA ASP A 334 24.96 -6.97 -4.25
C ASP A 334 24.22 -5.65 -3.97
N ALA A 335 22.99 -5.53 -4.47
CA ALA A 335 22.15 -4.36 -4.30
C ALA A 335 20.68 -4.75 -4.20
N TYR A 336 19.89 -3.93 -3.49
CA TYR A 336 18.44 -4.07 -3.45
C TYR A 336 17.81 -3.64 -4.79
N PRO A 337 17.18 -4.58 -5.55
CA PRO A 337 16.61 -4.29 -6.86
C PRO A 337 15.17 -3.78 -6.70
N ALA A 338 15.02 -2.52 -6.28
CA ALA A 338 13.72 -1.87 -6.13
C ALA A 338 12.88 -1.99 -7.41
N TRP A 339 11.59 -2.27 -7.25
CA TRP A 339 10.72 -2.67 -8.35
C TRP A 339 10.26 -1.48 -9.20
N ILE A 340 10.42 -1.62 -10.52
CA ILE A 340 9.92 -0.68 -11.51
C ILE A 340 8.78 -1.31 -12.32
N TRP A 341 7.65 -0.60 -12.39
CA TRP A 341 6.46 -0.93 -13.14
C TRP A 341 6.67 -0.58 -14.62
N GLY A 342 7.00 -1.59 -15.42
CA GLY A 342 7.23 -1.48 -16.88
C GLY A 342 6.05 -0.93 -17.67
#